data_AF-A0A921B1A9-F1
#
_entry.id   AF-A0A921B1A9-F1
#
_cell.length_a   1.000
_cell.length_b   1.000
_cell.length_c   1.000
_cell.angle_alpha   90.00
_cell.angle_beta   90.00
_cell.angle_gamma   90.00
#
_symmetry.space_group_name_H-M   'P 1'
#
loop_
_entity.id
_entity.type
_entity.pdbx_description
1 polymer ?
#
loop_
_entity_poly.entity_id
_entity_poly.type
_entity_poly.pdbx_seq_one_letter_code
_entity_poly.pdbx_strand_id
1 'polypeptide(L)'
;DPRTARVVVTTNVEDIGPFEIPVMQEGKPEFLSTLEEDVDFGVLTRNRVIASVNNDYRNESKTAWDFILWDEGIEYDFKGNFTGTGDKLCVYLYTEPIQQNDDNEYYLPDGTYTVAATKDDTAYEFQPGDITAGRWGYSHPTFPSGTWYIRMENDAVTGDACITGGTITVTRDGEEYDIAFDFTSDAGYKVTGSFKGALDIRTQ
;
A
#
# COMPACT_ATOMS: atom_id res chain seq x y z
N ASP A 1 -11.45 23.97 -5.22
CA ASP A 1 -11.98 25.15 -4.50
C ASP A 1 -13.01 24.78 -3.44
N PRO A 2 -12.92 25.36 -2.24
CA PRO A 2 -13.95 25.22 -1.23
C PRO A 2 -15.28 25.77 -1.75
N ARG A 3 -16.36 25.05 -1.47
CA ARG A 3 -17.73 25.50 -1.78
C ARG A 3 -18.30 26.18 -0.55
N THR A 4 -18.88 27.36 -0.72
CA THR A 4 -19.53 28.09 0.36
C THR A 4 -21.01 28.22 0.08
N ALA A 5 -21.82 28.08 1.12
CA ALA A 5 -23.24 28.35 1.10
C ALA A 5 -23.64 29.14 2.34
N ARG A 6 -24.73 29.91 2.25
CA ARG A 6 -25.32 30.62 3.39
C ARG A 6 -26.73 30.08 3.60
N VAL A 7 -27.03 29.58 4.79
CA VAL A 7 -28.40 29.24 5.20
C VAL A 7 -28.94 30.43 5.97
N VAL A 8 -30.03 31.03 5.47
CA VAL A 8 -30.74 32.13 6.14
C VAL A 8 -31.99 31.55 6.79
N VAL A 9 -32.09 31.67 8.11
CA VAL A 9 -33.26 31.24 8.87
C VAL A 9 -34.12 32.47 9.19
N THR A 10 -35.38 32.45 8.78
CA THR A 10 -36.36 33.51 9.06
C THR A 10 -37.52 32.98 9.90
N THR A 11 -38.13 33.84 10.69
CA THR A 11 -39.33 33.53 11.48
C THR A 11 -40.30 34.71 11.46
N ASN A 12 -41.59 34.42 11.67
CA ASN A 12 -42.64 35.44 11.78
C ASN A 12 -42.88 35.86 13.24
N VAL A 13 -42.03 35.40 14.18
CA VAL A 13 -42.09 35.78 15.59
C VAL A 13 -41.52 37.18 15.76
N GLU A 14 -42.29 38.06 16.40
CA GLU A 14 -41.87 39.43 16.73
C GLU A 14 -40.57 39.41 17.56
N ASP A 15 -39.67 40.36 17.30
CA ASP A 15 -38.34 40.49 17.92
C ASP A 15 -37.31 39.38 17.63
N ILE A 16 -37.60 38.41 16.77
CA ILE A 16 -36.61 37.42 16.30
C ILE A 16 -36.27 37.70 14.82
N GLY A 17 -35.15 38.41 14.62
CA GLY A 17 -34.62 38.71 13.29
C GLY A 17 -34.02 37.49 12.58
N PRO A 18 -33.75 37.59 11.27
CA PRO A 18 -33.04 36.53 10.55
C PRO A 18 -31.65 36.34 11.11
N PHE A 19 -31.18 35.10 11.11
CA PHE A 19 -29.78 34.80 11.39
C PHE A 19 -29.21 33.88 10.31
N GLU A 20 -27.90 33.99 10.12
CA GLU A 20 -27.19 33.29 9.07
C GLU A 20 -26.28 32.21 9.65
N ILE A 21 -26.29 31.06 8.99
CA ILE A 21 -25.37 29.97 9.26
C ILE A 21 -24.41 29.89 8.08
N PRO A 22 -23.12 30.25 8.25
CA PRO A 22 -22.12 30.05 7.22
C PRO A 22 -21.85 28.54 7.08
N VAL A 23 -21.95 28.03 5.86
CA VAL A 23 -21.59 26.64 5.54
C VAL A 23 -20.36 26.68 4.64
N MET A 24 -19.28 26.07 5.11
CA MET A 24 -18.06 25.89 4.33
C MET A 24 -17.85 24.38 4.11
N GLN A 25 -17.79 23.98 2.85
CA GLN A 25 -17.34 22.66 2.45
C GLN A 25 -15.94 22.84 1.86
N GLU A 26 -14.93 22.30 2.54
CA GLU A 26 -13.59 22.23 1.96
C GLU A 26 -13.62 21.43 0.66
N GLY A 27 -12.74 21.75 -0.29
CA GLY A 27 -12.61 20.95 -1.51
C GLY A 27 -12.28 19.50 -1.14
N LYS A 28 -12.71 18.53 -1.96
CA LYS A 28 -12.31 17.12 -1.75
C LYS A 28 -10.77 17.09 -1.63
N PRO A 29 -10.20 16.51 -0.56
CA PRO A 29 -8.76 16.29 -0.51
C PRO A 29 -8.36 15.47 -1.75
N GLU A 30 -7.30 15.87 -2.44
CA GLU A 30 -6.78 15.10 -3.58
C GLU A 30 -6.02 13.89 -3.06
N PHE A 31 -6.77 12.85 -2.69
CA PHE A 31 -6.24 11.52 -2.44
C PHE A 31 -6.44 10.65 -3.67
N LEU A 32 -5.51 9.70 -3.87
CA LEU A 32 -5.54 8.73 -4.96
C LEU A 32 -6.40 7.53 -4.63
N SER A 33 -6.54 7.19 -3.33
CA SER A 33 -7.34 6.06 -2.89
C SER A 33 -8.81 6.19 -3.31
N THR A 34 -9.43 5.07 -3.66
CA THR A 34 -10.87 4.99 -3.96
C THR A 34 -11.69 4.34 -2.85
N LEU A 35 -11.04 3.78 -1.82
CA LEU A 35 -11.72 3.29 -0.62
C LEU A 35 -12.59 4.36 0.03
N GLU A 36 -13.74 3.94 0.56
CA GLU A 36 -14.68 4.79 1.29
C GLU A 36 -14.76 4.43 2.78
N GLU A 37 -14.03 3.39 3.20
CA GLU A 37 -14.00 2.86 4.56
C GLU A 37 -12.68 2.14 4.85
N ASP A 38 -12.44 1.87 6.13
CA ASP A 38 -11.33 1.01 6.57
C ASP A 38 -11.48 -0.40 6.00
N VAL A 39 -10.36 -1.04 5.69
CA VAL A 39 -10.32 -2.40 5.13
C VAL A 39 -9.47 -3.32 5.99
N ASP A 40 -10.05 -4.47 6.34
CA ASP A 40 -9.35 -5.66 6.76
C ASP A 40 -9.47 -6.68 5.63
N PHE A 41 -8.35 -6.97 4.95
CA PHE A 41 -8.30 -7.92 3.83
C PHE A 41 -8.00 -9.36 4.29
N GLY A 42 -7.98 -9.62 5.59
CA GLY A 42 -7.78 -10.96 6.14
C GLY A 42 -6.37 -11.48 5.93
N VAL A 43 -6.24 -12.67 5.34
CA VAL A 43 -4.96 -13.38 5.16
C VAL A 43 -4.72 -13.65 3.68
N LEU A 44 -3.68 -13.02 3.13
CA LEU A 44 -3.15 -13.33 1.80
C LEU A 44 -2.28 -14.59 1.89
N THR A 45 -2.33 -15.45 0.88
CA THR A 45 -1.64 -16.75 0.88
C THR A 45 -0.82 -17.00 -0.38
N ARG A 46 -0.95 -16.16 -1.40
CA ARG A 46 -0.20 -16.25 -2.66
C ARG A 46 0.71 -15.05 -2.81
N ASN A 47 1.82 -15.25 -3.50
CA ASN A 47 2.82 -14.21 -3.65
C ASN A 47 3.71 -14.36 -4.88
N ARG A 48 4.36 -13.24 -5.22
CA ARG A 48 5.55 -13.14 -6.06
C ARG A 48 6.43 -12.10 -5.40
N VAL A 49 7.67 -12.48 -5.07
CA VAL A 49 8.63 -11.56 -4.44
C VAL A 49 9.88 -11.47 -5.29
N ILE A 50 10.35 -10.25 -5.55
CA ILE A 50 11.66 -10.01 -6.17
C ILE A 50 12.59 -9.38 -5.14
N ALA A 51 13.72 -10.04 -4.90
CA ALA A 51 14.81 -9.54 -4.08
C ALA A 51 15.94 -9.00 -4.99
N SER A 52 16.28 -7.75 -4.76
CA SER A 52 17.25 -7.01 -5.55
C SER A 52 18.61 -7.04 -4.81
N VAL A 53 19.23 -8.22 -4.75
CA VAL A 53 20.45 -8.52 -3.97
C VAL A 53 21.71 -7.98 -4.66
N ASN A 54 22.77 -7.71 -3.88
CA ASN A 54 24.06 -7.32 -4.43
C ASN A 54 24.75 -8.49 -5.13
N ASN A 55 25.51 -8.19 -6.18
CA ASN A 55 26.24 -9.15 -7.01
C ASN A 55 27.44 -8.46 -7.67
N ASP A 56 28.14 -9.14 -8.57
CA ASP A 56 29.33 -8.59 -9.24
C ASP A 56 29.07 -7.31 -10.06
N TYR A 57 27.81 -7.03 -10.41
CA TYR A 57 27.39 -5.87 -11.19
C TYR A 57 26.63 -4.81 -10.38
N ARG A 58 26.26 -5.12 -9.13
CA ARG A 58 25.46 -4.26 -8.25
C ARG A 58 26.01 -4.29 -6.83
N ASN A 59 26.28 -3.10 -6.29
CA ASN A 59 26.72 -2.94 -4.91
C ASN A 59 26.02 -1.74 -4.25
N GLU A 60 24.83 -1.99 -3.71
CA GLU A 60 23.98 -1.01 -3.03
C GLU A 60 24.10 -1.14 -1.50
N SER A 61 23.83 -0.04 -0.79
CA SER A 61 23.79 -0.02 0.69
C SER A 61 22.58 -0.74 1.30
N LYS A 62 21.71 -1.31 0.48
CA LYS A 62 20.44 -1.93 0.87
C LYS A 62 19.97 -2.92 -0.19
N THR A 63 19.17 -3.89 0.24
CA THR A 63 18.43 -4.77 -0.67
C THR A 63 17.00 -4.29 -0.79
N ALA A 64 16.56 -4.06 -2.02
CA ALA A 64 15.17 -3.72 -2.31
C ALA A 64 14.35 -4.98 -2.50
N TRP A 65 13.11 -4.96 -2.05
CA TRP A 65 12.17 -6.05 -2.17
C TRP A 65 10.85 -5.57 -2.77
N ASP A 66 10.42 -6.22 -3.85
CA ASP A 66 9.15 -5.96 -4.53
C ASP A 66 8.20 -7.14 -4.29
N PHE A 67 7.21 -6.91 -3.42
CA PHE A 67 6.19 -7.88 -3.07
C PHE A 67 4.94 -7.61 -3.88
N ILE A 68 4.38 -8.68 -4.43
CA ILE A 68 2.98 -8.75 -4.81
C ILE A 68 2.38 -9.93 -4.06
N LEU A 69 1.41 -9.66 -3.21
CA LEU A 69 0.71 -10.62 -2.37
C LEU A 69 -0.76 -10.62 -2.76
N TRP A 70 -1.43 -11.77 -2.77
CA TRP A 70 -2.86 -11.85 -3.07
C TRP A 70 -3.51 -13.06 -2.40
N ASP A 71 -4.83 -13.05 -2.31
CA ASP A 71 -5.61 -14.16 -1.78
C ASP A 71 -5.88 -15.25 -2.84
N GLU A 72 -6.52 -16.34 -2.42
CA GLU A 72 -6.81 -17.48 -3.30
C GLU A 72 -7.81 -17.20 -4.42
N GLY A 73 -8.58 -16.12 -4.31
CA GLY A 73 -9.58 -15.70 -5.28
C GLY A 73 -8.98 -14.96 -6.49
N ILE A 74 -7.69 -14.58 -6.42
CA ILE A 74 -6.95 -13.98 -7.52
C ILE A 74 -5.94 -14.96 -8.12
N GLU A 75 -5.88 -15.01 -9.44
CA GLU A 75 -4.88 -15.73 -10.24
C GLU A 75 -3.91 -14.75 -10.91
N TYR A 76 -2.64 -15.16 -11.06
CA TYR A 76 -1.63 -14.40 -11.79
C TYR A 76 -1.01 -15.26 -12.89
N ASP A 77 -1.03 -14.77 -14.13
CA ASP A 77 -0.53 -15.54 -15.29
C ASP A 77 1.01 -15.49 -15.45
N PHE A 78 1.71 -14.81 -14.53
CA PHE A 78 3.15 -14.55 -14.59
C PHE A 78 3.65 -13.83 -15.84
N LYS A 79 2.74 -13.24 -16.62
CA LYS A 79 3.01 -12.39 -17.79
C LYS A 79 2.48 -10.97 -17.61
N GLY A 80 1.86 -10.68 -16.47
CA GLY A 80 1.40 -9.34 -16.12
C GLY A 80 -0.11 -9.22 -15.93
N ASN A 81 -0.87 -10.30 -15.98
CA ASN A 81 -2.33 -10.25 -15.84
C ASN A 81 -2.78 -10.92 -14.54
N PHE A 82 -3.59 -10.18 -13.79
CA PHE A 82 -4.33 -10.68 -12.63
C PHE A 82 -5.81 -10.81 -12.98
N THR A 83 -6.44 -11.89 -12.57
CA THR A 83 -7.86 -12.21 -12.82
C THR A 83 -8.49 -12.80 -11.57
N GLY A 84 -9.81 -12.68 -11.42
CA GLY A 84 -10.58 -13.21 -10.31
C GLY A 84 -11.21 -12.14 -9.43
N THR A 85 -11.50 -12.52 -8.20
CA THR A 85 -12.16 -11.69 -7.18
C THR A 85 -11.44 -11.88 -5.87
N GLY A 86 -10.97 -10.80 -5.27
CA GLY A 86 -10.23 -10.84 -4.01
C GLY A 86 -9.38 -9.59 -3.79
N ASP A 87 -8.39 -9.73 -2.92
CA ASP A 87 -7.52 -8.69 -2.43
C ASP A 87 -6.08 -8.92 -2.87
N LYS A 88 -5.42 -7.83 -3.30
CA LYS A 88 -4.01 -7.78 -3.69
C LYS A 88 -3.30 -6.66 -2.95
N LEU A 89 -2.11 -6.94 -2.47
CA LEU A 89 -1.23 -5.97 -1.83
C LEU A 89 0.11 -5.92 -2.56
N CYS A 90 0.52 -4.73 -2.99
CA CYS A 90 1.84 -4.46 -3.54
C CYS A 90 2.65 -3.68 -2.50
N VAL A 91 3.86 -4.14 -2.17
CA VAL A 91 4.73 -3.50 -1.19
C VAL A 91 6.13 -3.41 -1.75
N TYR A 92 6.74 -2.23 -1.60
CA TYR A 92 8.16 -2.05 -1.90
C TYR A 92 8.90 -1.66 -0.61
N LEU A 93 9.84 -2.49 -0.15
CA LEU A 93 10.56 -2.25 1.10
C LEU A 93 12.05 -2.49 0.96
N TYR A 94 12.81 -2.02 1.96
CA TYR A 94 14.26 -2.11 1.97
C TYR A 94 14.79 -2.79 3.24
N THR A 95 15.79 -3.64 3.08
CA THR A 95 16.50 -4.31 4.16
C THR A 95 17.98 -3.92 4.15
N GLU A 96 18.71 -4.35 5.17
CA GLU A 96 20.17 -4.39 5.14
C GLU A 96 20.65 -5.09 3.86
N PRO A 97 21.82 -4.72 3.31
CA PRO A 97 22.31 -5.24 2.05
C PRO A 97 22.59 -6.75 2.18
N ILE A 98 22.01 -7.51 1.26
CA ILE A 98 22.20 -8.94 1.12
C ILE A 98 23.05 -9.18 -0.12
N GLN A 99 24.10 -9.98 0.05
CA GLN A 99 24.98 -10.40 -1.04
C GLN A 99 24.46 -11.71 -1.65
N GLN A 100 24.57 -11.83 -2.98
CA GLN A 100 24.33 -13.09 -3.68
C GLN A 100 25.17 -14.23 -3.06
N ASN A 101 24.54 -15.38 -2.91
CA ASN A 101 25.18 -16.60 -2.40
C ASN A 101 25.05 -17.74 -3.42
N ASP A 102 25.87 -18.78 -3.23
CA ASP A 102 25.96 -19.92 -4.14
C ASP A 102 24.70 -20.81 -4.10
N ASP A 103 23.96 -20.78 -2.99
CA ASP A 103 22.74 -21.58 -2.78
C ASP A 103 21.50 -20.93 -3.43
N ASN A 104 21.63 -19.66 -3.86
CA ASN A 104 20.56 -18.82 -4.37
C ASN A 104 19.32 -18.77 -3.46
N GLU A 105 19.55 -18.86 -2.16
CA GLU A 105 18.53 -18.89 -1.13
C GLU A 105 18.58 -17.60 -0.31
N TYR A 106 17.46 -16.88 -0.27
CA TYR A 106 17.35 -15.58 0.36
C TYR A 106 16.09 -15.52 1.20
N TYR A 107 16.17 -14.75 2.29
CA TYR A 107 15.09 -14.62 3.25
C TYR A 107 14.88 -13.15 3.57
N LEU A 108 13.62 -12.76 3.69
CA LEU A 108 13.25 -11.48 4.26
C LEU A 108 13.59 -11.53 5.76
N PRO A 109 14.40 -10.60 6.29
CA PRO A 109 14.70 -10.58 7.71
C PRO A 109 13.46 -10.31 8.57
N ASP A 110 13.44 -10.89 9.77
CA ASP A 110 12.45 -10.53 10.79
C ASP A 110 12.62 -9.06 11.19
N GLY A 111 11.51 -8.41 11.51
CA GLY A 111 11.53 -7.05 12.00
C GLY A 111 10.28 -6.25 11.67
N THR A 112 10.33 -4.97 12.05
CA THR A 112 9.29 -4.00 11.72
C THR A 112 9.81 -3.02 10.69
N TYR A 113 9.08 -2.88 9.59
CA TYR A 113 9.35 -1.94 8.50
C TYR A 113 8.30 -0.84 8.51
N THR A 114 8.67 0.39 8.17
CA THR A 114 7.79 1.57 8.28
C THR A 114 7.68 2.31 6.96
N VAL A 115 6.47 2.73 6.61
CA VAL A 115 6.23 3.58 5.43
C VAL A 115 6.91 4.91 5.62
N ALA A 116 7.89 5.20 4.77
CA ALA A 116 8.54 6.49 4.72
C ALA A 116 7.54 7.54 4.18
N ALA A 117 7.51 8.73 4.78
CA ALA A 117 6.61 9.82 4.41
C ALA A 117 7.05 10.51 3.11
N THR A 118 7.10 9.75 2.01
CA THR A 118 7.80 10.16 0.79
C THR A 118 6.89 10.34 -0.41
N LYS A 119 5.57 10.16 -0.34
CA LYS A 119 4.63 10.19 -1.49
C LYS A 119 4.92 11.25 -2.57
N ASP A 120 5.40 12.44 -2.22
CA ASP A 120 5.74 13.52 -3.17
C ASP A 120 7.25 13.81 -3.34
N ASP A 121 8.12 13.15 -2.56
CA ASP A 121 9.57 13.40 -2.57
C ASP A 121 10.34 12.31 -3.33
N THR A 122 10.63 12.55 -4.61
CA THR A 122 11.40 11.62 -5.44
C THR A 122 12.91 11.64 -5.17
N ALA A 123 13.39 12.55 -4.34
CA ALA A 123 14.80 12.67 -3.98
C ALA A 123 15.15 11.94 -2.68
N TYR A 124 14.15 11.42 -1.96
CA TYR A 124 14.36 10.69 -0.73
C TYR A 124 15.24 9.45 -0.94
N GLU A 125 16.30 9.34 -0.15
CA GLU A 125 17.18 8.18 -0.15
C GLU A 125 16.72 7.15 0.88
N PHE A 126 16.01 6.13 0.41
CA PHE A 126 15.54 5.04 1.25
C PHE A 126 16.67 4.30 1.97
N GLN A 127 16.40 3.91 3.20
CA GLN A 127 17.28 3.19 4.11
C GLN A 127 16.70 1.80 4.45
N PRO A 128 17.54 0.86 4.93
CA PRO A 128 17.05 -0.36 5.58
C PRO A 128 15.97 -0.06 6.64
N GLY A 129 14.85 -0.78 6.58
CA GLY A 129 13.69 -0.55 7.45
C GLY A 129 12.57 0.28 6.80
N ASP A 130 12.86 0.99 5.70
CA ASP A 130 11.85 1.79 5.02
C ASP A 130 10.95 0.96 4.09
N ILE A 131 9.72 1.42 3.96
CA ILE A 131 8.75 1.02 2.94
C ILE A 131 8.47 2.26 2.08
N THR A 132 8.44 2.08 0.75
CA THR A 132 8.10 3.14 -0.19
C THR A 132 6.60 3.45 -0.12
N ALA A 133 6.25 4.71 0.15
CA ALA A 133 4.87 5.17 0.04
C ALA A 133 4.33 5.01 -1.39
N GLY A 134 3.04 4.70 -1.50
CA GLY A 134 2.33 4.61 -2.76
C GLY A 134 2.36 5.93 -3.54
N ARG A 135 2.52 5.81 -4.86
CA ARG A 135 2.42 6.92 -5.80
C ARG A 135 1.70 6.48 -7.07
N TRP A 136 1.06 7.42 -7.74
CA TRP A 136 0.49 7.15 -9.05
C TRP A 136 1.60 6.81 -10.03
N GLY A 137 1.44 5.71 -10.75
CA GLY A 137 2.41 5.20 -11.71
C GLY A 137 1.74 4.79 -13.01
N TYR A 138 2.51 4.74 -14.11
CA TYR A 138 2.00 4.39 -15.44
C TYR A 138 1.33 3.01 -15.50
N SER A 139 1.84 2.05 -14.72
CA SER A 139 1.37 0.66 -14.70
C SER A 139 0.31 0.39 -13.61
N HIS A 140 -0.21 1.42 -12.94
CA HIS A 140 -1.32 1.30 -12.01
C HIS A 140 -2.59 0.85 -12.74
N PRO A 141 -3.40 -0.09 -12.22
CA PRO A 141 -3.31 -0.76 -10.90
C PRO A 141 -2.51 -2.08 -10.89
N THR A 142 -2.05 -2.56 -12.05
CA THR A 142 -1.43 -3.88 -12.19
C THR A 142 -0.08 -3.98 -11.46
N PHE A 143 0.81 -3.03 -11.73
CA PHE A 143 2.13 -2.88 -11.10
C PHE A 143 2.30 -1.44 -10.63
N PRO A 144 1.67 -1.07 -9.50
CA PRO A 144 1.67 0.30 -9.04
C PRO A 144 3.05 0.71 -8.50
N SER A 145 3.30 2.02 -8.46
CA SER A 145 4.55 2.54 -7.88
C SER A 145 4.45 2.62 -6.36
N GLY A 146 5.40 1.99 -5.65
CA GLY A 146 5.42 1.98 -4.19
C GLY A 146 4.36 1.03 -3.60
N THR A 147 3.78 1.38 -2.47
CA THR A 147 2.90 0.49 -1.71
C THR A 147 1.43 0.81 -1.92
N TRP A 148 0.65 -0.21 -2.31
CA TRP A 148 -0.77 -0.10 -2.66
C TRP A 148 -1.55 -1.34 -2.28
N TYR A 149 -2.80 -1.14 -1.85
CA TYR A 149 -3.81 -2.18 -1.79
C TYR A 149 -4.76 -2.06 -2.98
N ILE A 150 -5.20 -3.18 -3.54
CA ILE A 150 -6.09 -3.28 -4.70
C ILE A 150 -7.16 -4.35 -4.43
N ARG A 151 -8.42 -3.99 -4.57
CA ARG A 151 -9.58 -4.90 -4.54
C ARG A 151 -10.03 -5.22 -5.97
N MET A 152 -10.26 -6.49 -6.24
CA MET A 152 -10.73 -6.99 -7.52
C MET A 152 -12.06 -7.72 -7.39
N GLU A 153 -12.95 -7.54 -8.36
CA GLU A 153 -14.18 -8.31 -8.53
C GLU A 153 -14.39 -8.64 -10.01
N ASN A 154 -14.51 -9.93 -10.32
CA ASN A 154 -14.74 -10.44 -11.68
C ASN A 154 -13.77 -9.83 -12.71
N ASP A 155 -12.46 -9.91 -12.41
CA ASP A 155 -11.35 -9.40 -13.24
C ASP A 155 -11.22 -7.87 -13.29
N ALA A 156 -12.13 -7.12 -12.67
CA ALA A 156 -12.09 -5.65 -12.62
C ALA A 156 -11.61 -5.15 -11.27
N VAL A 157 -10.82 -4.06 -11.26
CA VAL A 157 -10.49 -3.36 -10.02
C VAL A 157 -11.68 -2.53 -9.57
N THR A 158 -12.15 -2.75 -8.34
CA THR A 158 -13.31 -2.06 -7.75
C THR A 158 -12.96 -1.12 -6.61
N GLY A 159 -11.73 -1.21 -6.09
CA GLY A 159 -11.21 -0.30 -5.09
C GLY A 159 -9.69 -0.38 -4.98
N ASP A 160 -9.07 0.70 -4.52
CA ASP A 160 -7.64 0.79 -4.28
C ASP A 160 -7.32 1.77 -3.15
N ALA A 161 -6.17 1.55 -2.52
CA ALA A 161 -5.64 2.41 -1.49
C ALA A 161 -4.17 2.72 -1.75
N CYS A 162 -3.86 4.00 -1.91
CA CYS A 162 -2.51 4.52 -1.95
C CYS A 162 -1.99 4.63 -0.52
N ILE A 163 -0.99 3.82 -0.16
CA ILE A 163 -0.51 3.75 1.22
C ILE A 163 0.52 4.85 1.50
N THR A 164 0.29 5.67 2.53
CA THR A 164 1.20 6.78 2.90
C THR A 164 1.74 6.68 4.32
N GLY A 165 1.28 5.71 5.09
CA GLY A 165 1.73 5.51 6.46
C GLY A 165 1.49 4.09 6.95
N GLY A 166 2.08 3.78 8.11
CA GLY A 166 1.92 2.50 8.79
C GLY A 166 3.13 1.59 8.68
N THR A 167 2.96 0.33 9.06
CA THR A 167 4.06 -0.62 9.25
C THR A 167 3.75 -2.01 8.74
N ILE A 168 4.81 -2.77 8.54
CA ILE A 168 4.80 -4.23 8.39
C ILE A 168 5.56 -4.82 9.57
N THR A 169 5.06 -5.91 10.15
CA THR A 169 5.83 -6.73 11.08
C THR A 169 6.03 -8.13 10.50
N VAL A 170 7.28 -8.52 10.30
CA VAL A 170 7.69 -9.80 9.73
C VAL A 170 8.16 -10.73 10.84
N THR A 171 7.61 -11.95 10.88
CA THR A 171 8.12 -13.06 11.69
C THR A 171 8.28 -14.28 10.80
N ARG A 172 9.42 -14.97 10.90
CA ARG A 172 9.74 -16.17 10.12
C ARG A 172 9.98 -17.36 11.04
N ASP A 173 9.42 -18.51 10.65
CA ASP A 173 9.70 -19.82 11.25
C ASP A 173 10.11 -20.80 10.16
N GLY A 174 11.43 -20.98 9.98
CA GLY A 174 11.99 -21.75 8.87
C GLY A 174 11.71 -21.09 7.52
N GLU A 175 10.95 -21.77 6.66
CA GLU A 175 10.55 -21.28 5.33
C GLU A 175 9.23 -20.48 5.36
N GLU A 176 8.47 -20.59 6.46
CA GLU A 176 7.14 -19.99 6.59
C GLU A 176 7.24 -18.59 7.20
N TYR A 177 6.42 -17.68 6.68
CA TYR A 177 6.30 -16.31 7.19
C TYR A 177 4.91 -16.04 7.75
N ASP A 178 4.87 -15.25 8.82
CA ASP A 178 3.70 -14.54 9.31
C ASP A 178 4.00 -13.04 9.24
N ILE A 179 3.35 -12.34 8.32
CA ILE A 179 3.58 -10.93 8.05
C ILE A 179 2.30 -10.16 8.35
N ALA A 180 2.35 -9.27 9.33
CA ALA A 180 1.22 -8.41 9.68
C ALA A 180 1.35 -7.03 9.03
N PHE A 181 0.26 -6.53 8.46
CA PHE A 181 0.18 -5.22 7.82
C PHE A 181 -0.74 -4.29 8.64
N ASP A 182 -0.23 -3.13 9.03
CA ASP A 182 -1.00 -2.07 9.67
C ASP A 182 -0.76 -0.74 8.95
N PHE A 183 -1.48 -0.52 7.86
CA PHE A 183 -1.31 0.64 6.99
C PHE A 183 -2.38 1.71 7.16
N THR A 184 -2.06 2.89 6.63
CA THR A 184 -2.98 4.02 6.49
C THR A 184 -2.85 4.58 5.07
N SER A 185 -3.99 4.75 4.41
CA SER A 185 -4.06 5.31 3.07
C SER A 185 -3.93 6.83 3.05
N ASP A 186 -3.70 7.41 1.89
CA ASP A 186 -3.68 8.87 1.70
C ASP A 186 -5.05 9.55 1.90
N ALA A 187 -6.13 8.76 1.93
CA ALA A 187 -7.46 9.19 2.32
C ALA A 187 -7.71 9.07 3.84
N GLY A 188 -6.75 8.52 4.59
CA GLY A 188 -6.82 8.35 6.04
C GLY A 188 -7.47 7.06 6.52
N TYR A 189 -7.87 6.16 5.60
CA TYR A 189 -8.45 4.86 5.96
C TYR A 189 -7.37 3.85 6.35
N LYS A 190 -7.70 3.01 7.33
CA LYS A 190 -6.89 1.87 7.73
C LYS A 190 -6.95 0.78 6.66
N VAL A 191 -5.79 0.20 6.37
CA VAL A 191 -5.67 -0.95 5.46
C VAL A 191 -4.84 -1.99 6.19
N THR A 192 -5.50 -3.05 6.63
CA THR A 192 -4.94 -4.01 7.59
C THR A 192 -5.16 -5.44 7.13
N GLY A 193 -4.31 -6.34 7.60
CA GLY A 193 -4.43 -7.76 7.31
C GLY A 193 -3.09 -8.46 7.52
N SER A 194 -2.92 -9.64 6.92
CA SER A 194 -1.70 -10.42 7.05
C SER A 194 -1.39 -11.23 5.80
N PHE A 195 -0.17 -11.76 5.74
CA PHE A 195 0.23 -12.81 4.82
C PHE A 195 0.77 -13.99 5.63
N LYS A 196 0.37 -15.20 5.24
CA LYS A 196 0.90 -16.44 5.83
C LYS A 196 1.29 -17.41 4.73
N GLY A 197 2.53 -17.88 4.77
CA GLY A 197 3.05 -18.84 3.82
C GLY A 197 4.55 -18.68 3.55
N ALA A 198 5.09 -19.58 2.73
CA ALA A 198 6.41 -19.41 2.14
C ALA A 198 6.41 -18.32 1.04
N LEU A 199 7.51 -17.58 0.94
CA LEU A 199 7.70 -16.57 -0.12
C LEU A 199 8.38 -17.19 -1.36
N ASP A 200 7.78 -17.03 -2.54
CA ASP A 200 8.39 -17.31 -3.85
C ASP A 200 9.33 -16.15 -4.22
N ILE A 201 10.54 -16.20 -3.67
CA ILE A 201 11.58 -15.18 -3.82
C ILE A 201 12.41 -15.46 -5.07
N ARG A 202 12.52 -14.45 -5.93
CA ARG A 202 13.37 -14.47 -7.13
C ARG A 202 14.35 -13.32 -7.07
N THR A 203 15.59 -13.54 -7.48
CA THR A 203 16.59 -12.46 -7.54
C THR A 203 16.56 -11.72 -8.88
N GLN A 204 16.82 -10.42 -8.82
CA GLN A 204 17.06 -9.58 -10.00
C GLN A 204 18.53 -9.21 -10.13
#